data_AF-A0A6G6PFF3-F1
#
_entry.id   AF-A0A6G6PFF3-F1
#
_cell.length_a   1.000
_cell.length_b   1.000
_cell.length_c   1.000
_cell.angle_alpha   90.00
_cell.angle_beta   90.00
_cell.angle_gamma   90.00
#
_symmetry.space_group_name_H-M   'P 1'
#
loop_
_entity.id
_entity.type
_entity.pdbx_description
1 polymer ?
#
loop_
_entity_poly.entity_id
_entity_poly.type
_entity_poly.pdbx_seq_one_letter_code
_entity_poly.pdbx_strand_id
1 'polypeptide(L)'
;MEIIFIDIIDKEYEFVCQLYWQLEENGRFSYSMIKIEEKTQLKSKEIKAIVARSCKAYCLKLKCVACGEMEFLRDRSHFSHLINFEHICVDCIRIENEKERQEKIEYIDNLLFLKKENALSINDLSFENSVFLLALIRCCADENLMYLDSLDNQRYKKLTPNYKFDLLIIEQLYTAGVIAVSSVTNLKYISVSEDYIYFNNIFMCWEVIFKETNSLSTIIDLLELKLANIYYLQENKKSLIELCKKNNLFECFFYLNYEMDEYNFTSFQIGEKTTKNITYLLEKLSVGQVFYIISKTVTDAFLYHQKKSTKINKGQAANSVVDAMKRMHERYLANGWSPYSKYRPRHCPQSVLCQVLFVFILQTDDGGIHKSLKQIITDDDKGIFLNH
;
A
#
# COMPACT_ATOMS: atom_id res chain seq x y z
N MET A 1 -24.01 -21.72 48.65
CA MET A 1 -22.57 -21.97 48.41
C MET A 1 -21.99 -20.70 47.81
N GLU A 2 -21.07 -20.04 48.51
CA GLU A 2 -20.46 -18.79 48.07
C GLU A 2 -19.71 -19.00 46.76
N ILE A 3 -20.13 -18.28 45.72
CA ILE A 3 -19.55 -18.38 44.37
C ILE A 3 -18.30 -17.48 44.25
N ILE A 4 -18.22 -16.42 45.06
CA ILE A 4 -17.14 -15.44 45.06
C ILE A 4 -16.38 -15.52 46.40
N PHE A 5 -15.06 -15.71 46.31
CA PHE A 5 -14.11 -15.60 47.41
C PHE A 5 -13.42 -14.24 47.33
N ILE A 6 -13.25 -13.54 48.45
CA ILE A 6 -12.52 -12.27 48.51
C ILE A 6 -11.28 -12.41 49.39
N ASP A 7 -10.13 -12.05 48.83
CA ASP A 7 -8.86 -11.92 49.53
C ASP A 7 -8.67 -10.44 49.91
N ILE A 8 -8.67 -10.15 51.21
CA ILE A 8 -8.66 -8.78 51.74
C ILE A 8 -7.22 -8.36 51.98
N ILE A 9 -6.80 -7.34 51.23
CA ILE A 9 -5.47 -6.76 51.30
C ILE A 9 -5.41 -5.71 52.41
N ASP A 10 -6.46 -4.90 52.52
CA ASP A 10 -6.55 -3.82 53.51
C ASP A 10 -7.76 -4.06 54.42
N LYS A 11 -7.47 -4.45 55.67
CA LYS A 11 -8.47 -4.79 56.68
C LYS A 11 -9.33 -3.59 57.10
N GLU A 12 -8.85 -2.35 56.92
CA GLU A 12 -9.63 -1.14 57.24
C GLU A 12 -10.93 -1.09 56.41
N TYR A 13 -10.88 -1.59 55.17
CA TYR A 13 -12.00 -1.54 54.23
C TYR A 13 -12.70 -2.89 54.03
N GLU A 14 -12.45 -3.87 54.91
CA GLU A 14 -13.03 -5.22 54.83
C GLU A 14 -14.55 -5.20 54.68
N PHE A 15 -15.21 -4.37 55.50
CA PHE A 15 -16.67 -4.22 55.48
C PHE A 15 -17.21 -3.74 54.13
N VAL A 16 -16.53 -2.77 53.50
CA VAL A 16 -16.93 -2.23 52.19
C VAL A 16 -16.74 -3.28 51.09
N CYS A 17 -15.61 -4.00 51.14
CA CYS A 17 -15.30 -5.09 50.20
C CYS A 17 -16.29 -6.25 50.28
N GLN A 18 -16.69 -6.65 51.50
CA GLN A 18 -17.71 -7.68 51.73
C GLN A 18 -19.06 -7.26 51.15
N LEU A 19 -19.55 -6.07 51.49
CA LEU A 19 -20.82 -5.55 50.94
C LEU A 19 -20.80 -5.45 49.41
N TYR A 20 -19.64 -5.10 48.84
CA TYR A 20 -19.49 -4.99 47.38
C TYR A 20 -19.50 -6.35 46.68
N TRP A 21 -18.98 -7.42 47.25
CA TRP A 21 -18.95 -8.73 46.57
C TRP A 21 -20.03 -9.72 47.00
N GLN A 22 -20.86 -9.36 47.99
CA GLN A 22 -21.90 -10.25 48.51
C GLN A 22 -22.97 -10.59 47.47
N LEU A 23 -23.25 -11.89 47.34
CA LEU A 23 -24.29 -12.46 46.48
C LEU A 23 -25.41 -13.10 47.31
N GLU A 24 -26.64 -13.03 46.78
CA GLU A 24 -27.79 -13.81 47.24
C GLU A 24 -27.73 -15.25 46.68
N GLU A 25 -28.57 -16.14 47.21
CA GLU A 25 -28.67 -17.54 46.76
C GLU A 25 -29.00 -17.67 45.26
N ASN A 26 -29.66 -16.67 44.68
CA ASN A 26 -30.01 -16.60 43.26
C ASN A 26 -28.85 -16.09 42.37
N GLY A 27 -27.68 -15.80 42.93
CA GLY A 27 -26.50 -15.31 42.20
C GLY A 27 -26.49 -13.81 41.87
N ARG A 28 -27.47 -13.03 42.37
CA ARG A 28 -27.49 -11.57 42.26
C ARG A 28 -26.77 -10.91 43.42
N PHE A 29 -26.19 -9.73 43.20
CA PHE A 29 -25.58 -8.95 44.28
C PHE A 29 -26.63 -8.52 45.31
N SER A 30 -26.38 -8.82 46.59
CA SER A 30 -27.33 -8.55 47.69
C SER A 30 -27.56 -7.05 47.93
N TYR A 31 -26.59 -6.22 47.54
CA TYR A 31 -26.67 -4.77 47.68
C TYR A 31 -26.46 -4.09 46.33
N SER A 32 -27.39 -3.20 45.96
CA SER A 32 -27.15 -2.23 44.89
C SER A 32 -26.11 -1.21 45.31
N MET A 33 -25.46 -0.52 44.36
CA MET A 33 -24.49 0.54 44.67
C MET A 33 -25.09 1.60 45.60
N ILE A 34 -26.34 2.02 45.37
CA ILE A 34 -27.07 3.00 46.19
C ILE A 34 -27.15 2.55 47.66
N LYS A 35 -27.50 1.28 47.90
CA LYS A 35 -27.57 0.74 49.27
C LYS A 35 -26.21 0.65 49.96
N ILE A 36 -25.12 0.48 49.19
CA ILE A 36 -23.76 0.48 49.75
C ILE A 36 -23.35 1.91 50.10
N GLU A 37 -23.68 2.90 49.26
CA GLU A 37 -23.45 4.32 49.55
C GLU A 37 -24.17 4.74 50.84
N GLU A 38 -25.44 4.36 51.00
CA GLU A 38 -26.23 4.62 52.22
C GLU A 38 -25.59 4.01 53.48
N LYS A 39 -25.06 2.78 53.38
CA LYS A 39 -24.46 2.06 54.51
C LYS A 39 -23.05 2.50 54.87
N THR A 40 -22.29 3.02 53.90
CA THR A 40 -20.87 3.36 54.08
C THR A 40 -20.61 4.86 54.09
N GLN A 41 -21.60 5.67 53.71
CA GLN A 41 -21.49 7.12 53.50
C GLN A 41 -20.43 7.52 52.44
N LEU A 42 -19.96 6.57 51.64
CA LEU A 42 -19.01 6.77 50.55
C LEU A 42 -19.75 6.88 49.21
N LYS A 43 -19.22 7.63 48.25
CA LYS A 43 -19.78 7.69 46.90
C LYS A 43 -19.34 6.49 46.05
N SER A 44 -20.13 6.10 45.05
CA SER A 44 -19.86 4.96 44.16
C SER A 44 -18.46 4.96 43.55
N LYS A 45 -17.93 6.14 43.19
CA LYS A 45 -16.57 6.27 42.62
C LYS A 45 -15.50 5.92 43.66
N GLU A 46 -15.70 6.34 44.91
CA GLU A 46 -14.80 6.06 46.03
C GLU A 46 -14.88 4.59 46.42
N ILE A 47 -16.08 4.02 46.49
CA ILE A 47 -16.30 2.59 46.75
C ILE A 47 -15.55 1.74 45.72
N LYS A 48 -15.70 2.02 44.41
CA LYS A 48 -14.98 1.27 43.35
C LYS A 48 -13.46 1.38 43.49
N ALA A 49 -12.95 2.57 43.80
CA ALA A 49 -11.51 2.79 43.99
C ALA A 49 -10.97 2.06 45.22
N ILE A 50 -11.72 2.07 46.33
CA ILE A 50 -11.40 1.34 47.56
C ILE A 50 -11.40 -0.16 47.30
N VAL A 51 -12.46 -0.71 46.71
CA VAL A 51 -12.56 -2.14 46.44
C VAL A 51 -11.42 -2.60 45.52
N ALA A 52 -11.08 -1.84 44.47
CA ALA A 52 -10.02 -2.20 43.54
C ALA A 52 -8.61 -2.24 44.17
N ARG A 53 -8.36 -1.47 45.24
CA ARG A 53 -7.06 -1.44 45.93
C ARG A 53 -7.01 -2.32 47.19
N SER A 54 -8.17 -2.57 47.81
CA SER A 54 -8.27 -3.15 49.15
C SER A 54 -8.70 -4.62 49.17
N CYS A 55 -9.16 -5.20 48.06
CA CYS A 55 -9.36 -6.65 47.94
C CYS A 55 -9.15 -7.19 46.52
N LYS A 56 -8.97 -8.51 46.42
CA LYS A 56 -9.08 -9.27 45.18
C LYS A 56 -10.23 -10.25 45.30
N ALA A 57 -11.18 -10.20 44.39
CA ALA A 57 -12.28 -11.15 44.33
C ALA A 57 -11.97 -12.26 43.31
N TYR A 58 -12.38 -13.48 43.59
CA TYR A 58 -12.20 -14.65 42.73
C TYR A 58 -13.52 -15.40 42.65
N CYS A 59 -13.87 -15.95 41.50
CA CYS A 59 -15.02 -16.83 41.38
C CYS A 59 -14.55 -18.27 41.23
N LEU A 60 -15.00 -19.16 42.12
CA LEU A 60 -14.59 -20.57 42.11
C LEU A 60 -15.01 -21.32 40.84
N LYS A 61 -16.00 -20.78 40.11
CA LYS A 61 -16.48 -21.31 38.83
C LYS A 61 -15.78 -20.70 37.61
N LEU A 62 -15.05 -19.58 37.77
CA LEU A 62 -14.34 -18.92 36.69
C LEU A 62 -12.87 -19.31 36.73
N LYS A 63 -12.57 -20.37 35.98
CA LYS A 63 -11.20 -20.79 35.69
C LYS A 63 -10.93 -20.58 34.22
N CYS A 64 -9.71 -20.17 33.90
CA CYS A 64 -9.29 -20.12 32.52
C CYS A 64 -9.35 -21.53 31.91
N VAL A 65 -10.02 -21.69 30.77
CA VAL A 65 -10.13 -23.00 30.10
C VAL A 65 -8.79 -23.51 29.57
N ALA A 66 -7.81 -22.62 29.36
CA ALA A 66 -6.48 -22.98 28.85
C ALA A 66 -5.49 -23.40 29.96
N CYS A 67 -5.37 -22.62 31.04
CA CYS A 67 -4.39 -22.90 32.11
C CYS A 67 -4.99 -23.37 33.44
N GLY A 68 -6.31 -23.32 33.62
CA GLY A 68 -7.00 -23.71 34.85
C GLY A 68 -6.86 -22.71 36.02
N GLU A 69 -6.10 -21.63 35.85
CA GLU A 69 -5.93 -20.58 36.87
C GLU A 69 -7.25 -19.85 37.16
N MET A 70 -7.43 -19.48 38.43
CA MET A 70 -8.60 -18.71 38.87
C MET A 70 -8.43 -17.25 38.46
N GLU A 71 -9.42 -16.71 37.74
CA GLU A 71 -9.36 -15.31 37.35
C GLU A 71 -9.85 -14.41 38.48
N PHE A 72 -9.11 -13.34 38.74
CA PHE A 72 -9.56 -12.30 39.65
C PHE A 72 -10.60 -11.40 38.98
N LEU A 73 -11.67 -11.07 39.69
CA LEU A 73 -12.74 -10.21 39.23
C LEU A 73 -12.33 -8.75 39.43
N ARG A 74 -12.29 -7.99 38.33
CA ARG A 74 -12.00 -6.54 38.37
C ARG A 74 -13.15 -5.75 38.98
N ASP A 75 -14.38 -6.09 38.62
CA ASP A 75 -15.60 -5.46 39.10
C ASP A 75 -16.83 -6.35 38.87
N ARG A 76 -18.00 -5.88 39.32
CA ARG A 76 -19.27 -6.58 39.16
C ARG A 76 -19.67 -6.78 37.69
N SER A 77 -19.27 -5.87 36.79
CA SER A 77 -19.57 -5.98 35.35
C SER A 77 -18.74 -7.08 34.69
N HIS A 78 -17.46 -7.19 35.07
CA HIS A 78 -16.57 -8.29 34.69
C HIS A 78 -17.18 -9.65 35.08
N PHE A 79 -17.66 -9.76 36.32
CA PHE A 79 -18.34 -10.96 36.79
C PHE A 79 -19.60 -11.31 35.96
N SER A 80 -20.47 -10.33 35.72
CA SER A 80 -21.69 -10.55 34.93
C SER A 80 -21.42 -10.96 33.48
N HIS A 81 -20.32 -10.48 32.89
CA HIS A 81 -19.93 -10.84 31.53
C HIS A 81 -19.32 -12.23 31.43
N LEU A 82 -18.65 -12.72 32.47
CA LEU A 82 -17.89 -13.97 32.43
C LEU A 82 -18.66 -15.19 32.90
N ILE A 83 -19.64 -15.02 33.80
CA ILE A 83 -20.27 -16.15 34.52
C ILE A 83 -20.93 -17.21 33.61
N ASN A 84 -21.28 -16.85 32.37
CA ASN A 84 -21.94 -17.74 31.42
C ASN A 84 -21.09 -18.09 30.18
N PHE A 85 -19.82 -17.70 30.15
CA PHE A 85 -18.96 -17.90 28.99
C PHE A 85 -17.68 -18.64 29.36
N GLU A 86 -17.18 -19.44 28.40
CA GLU A 86 -15.82 -19.94 28.47
C GLU A 86 -14.85 -18.76 28.41
N HIS A 87 -13.90 -18.74 29.33
CA HIS A 87 -12.99 -17.62 29.52
C HIS A 87 -11.54 -18.08 29.33
N ILE A 88 -10.78 -17.32 28.53
CA ILE A 88 -9.32 -17.43 28.40
C ILE A 88 -8.71 -16.19 29.05
N CYS A 89 -7.81 -16.39 30.03
CA CYS A 89 -7.20 -15.28 30.73
C CYS A 89 -6.27 -14.48 29.81
N VAL A 90 -6.05 -13.21 30.17
CA VAL A 90 -5.22 -12.29 29.40
C VAL A 90 -3.81 -12.84 29.17
N ASP A 91 -3.25 -13.55 30.15
CA ASP A 91 -1.94 -14.18 30.02
C ASP A 91 -1.93 -15.32 28.98
N CYS A 92 -2.94 -16.19 28.98
CA CYS A 92 -3.08 -17.24 27.97
C CYS A 92 -3.31 -16.66 26.57
N ILE A 93 -4.14 -15.62 26.44
CA ILE A 93 -4.32 -14.90 25.15
C ILE A 93 -2.98 -14.31 24.68
N ARG A 94 -2.21 -13.71 25.61
CA ARG A 94 -0.89 -13.14 25.29
C ARG A 94 0.10 -14.22 24.86
N ILE A 95 0.15 -15.36 25.55
CA ILE A 95 1.01 -16.50 25.19
C ILE A 95 0.64 -17.02 23.81
N GLU A 96 -0.64 -17.22 23.53
CA GLU A 96 -1.11 -17.71 22.23
C GLU A 96 -0.78 -16.72 21.11
N ASN A 97 -1.00 -15.41 21.32
CA ASN A 97 -0.65 -14.39 20.35
C ASN A 97 0.86 -14.32 20.09
N GLU A 98 1.69 -14.45 21.12
CA GLU A 98 3.16 -14.47 20.95
C GLU A 98 3.62 -15.74 20.23
N LYS A 99 2.96 -16.87 20.49
CA LYS A 99 3.21 -18.13 19.77
C LYS A 99 2.84 -18.00 18.28
N GLU A 100 1.64 -17.51 17.96
CA GLU A 100 1.22 -17.24 16.59
C GLU A 100 2.18 -16.26 15.89
N ARG A 101 2.61 -15.23 16.61
CA ARG A 101 3.58 -14.24 16.12
C ARG A 101 4.92 -14.91 15.76
N GLN A 102 5.43 -15.75 16.65
CA GLN A 102 6.70 -16.45 16.45
C GLN A 102 6.61 -17.45 15.28
N GLU A 103 5.52 -18.21 15.19
CA GLU A 103 5.25 -19.13 14.08
C GLU A 103 5.23 -18.40 12.72
N LYS A 104 4.63 -17.21 12.65
CA LYS A 104 4.64 -16.38 11.43
C LYS A 104 6.04 -15.89 11.06
N ILE A 105 6.82 -15.46 12.04
CA ILE A 105 8.20 -15.00 11.81
C ILE A 105 9.05 -16.16 11.28
N GLU A 106 9.00 -17.31 11.95
CA GLU A 106 9.74 -18.51 11.52
C GLU A 106 9.35 -18.95 10.12
N TYR A 107 8.06 -18.90 9.78
CA TYR A 107 7.60 -19.21 8.43
C TYR A 107 8.17 -18.23 7.39
N ILE A 108 8.15 -16.92 7.65
CA ILE A 108 8.70 -15.88 6.76
C ILE A 108 10.21 -16.08 6.59
N ASP A 109 10.94 -16.31 7.68
CA ASP A 109 12.38 -16.51 7.65
C ASP A 109 12.76 -17.78 6.88
N ASN A 110 11.97 -18.86 7.01
CA ASN A 110 12.14 -20.08 6.22
C ASN A 110 11.89 -19.83 4.72
N LEU A 111 10.84 -19.09 4.35
CA LEU A 111 10.61 -18.73 2.94
C LEU A 111 11.75 -17.88 2.38
N LEU A 112 12.22 -16.92 3.17
CA LEU A 112 13.32 -16.03 2.80
C LEU A 112 14.61 -16.84 2.59
N PHE A 113 14.89 -17.79 3.47
CA PHE A 113 16.01 -18.72 3.34
C PHE A 113 15.93 -19.51 2.02
N LEU A 114 14.78 -20.13 1.73
CA LEU A 114 14.57 -20.89 0.49
C LEU A 114 14.71 -20.03 -0.78
N LYS A 115 14.25 -18.78 -0.74
CA LYS A 115 14.44 -17.83 -1.84
C LYS A 115 15.90 -17.41 -1.99
N LYS A 116 16.66 -17.27 -0.89
CA LYS A 116 18.10 -16.97 -0.91
C LYS A 116 18.91 -18.11 -1.53
N GLU A 117 18.56 -19.37 -1.25
CA GLU A 117 19.23 -20.53 -1.90
C GLU A 117 19.04 -20.54 -3.42
N ASN A 118 17.88 -20.10 -3.89
CA ASN A 118 17.52 -20.03 -5.32
C ASN A 118 17.68 -18.62 -5.89
N ALA A 119 18.42 -17.74 -5.23
CA ALA A 119 18.58 -16.35 -5.65
C ALA A 119 19.13 -16.26 -7.07
N LEU A 120 18.76 -15.21 -7.80
CA LEU A 120 19.32 -14.94 -9.13
C LEU A 120 20.67 -14.23 -9.02
N SER A 121 21.48 -14.31 -10.07
CA SER A 121 22.55 -13.32 -10.27
C SER A 121 21.94 -12.01 -10.75
N ILE A 122 22.52 -10.88 -10.34
CA ILE A 122 22.11 -9.56 -10.84
C ILE A 122 22.24 -9.45 -12.38
N ASN A 123 23.21 -10.17 -12.95
CA ASN A 123 23.45 -10.19 -14.38
C ASN A 123 22.35 -10.95 -15.14
N ASP A 124 21.74 -11.94 -14.51
CA ASP A 124 20.67 -12.76 -15.08
C ASP A 124 19.30 -12.06 -15.08
N LEU A 125 19.16 -10.91 -14.40
CA LEU A 125 17.94 -10.12 -14.46
C LEU A 125 17.64 -9.65 -15.88
N SER A 126 16.38 -9.83 -16.30
CA SER A 126 15.85 -9.19 -17.50
C SER A 126 15.98 -7.67 -17.40
N PHE A 127 16.01 -7.01 -18.55
CA PHE A 127 16.05 -5.55 -18.62
C PHE A 127 14.89 -4.92 -17.83
N GLU A 128 13.66 -5.40 -18.04
CA GLU A 128 12.48 -4.90 -17.33
C GLU A 128 12.60 -5.06 -15.81
N ASN A 129 13.00 -6.24 -15.33
CA ASN A 129 13.16 -6.48 -13.90
C ASN A 129 14.27 -5.62 -13.30
N SER A 130 15.35 -5.37 -14.05
CA SER A 130 16.43 -4.47 -13.61
C SER A 130 15.92 -3.04 -13.41
N VAL A 131 15.15 -2.53 -14.38
CA VAL A 131 14.55 -1.19 -14.31
C VAL A 131 13.51 -1.11 -13.19
N PHE A 132 12.63 -2.09 -13.09
CA PHE A 132 11.58 -2.15 -12.07
C PHE A 132 12.16 -2.25 -10.66
N LEU A 133 13.18 -3.07 -10.47
CA LEU A 133 13.85 -3.18 -9.19
C LEU A 133 14.51 -1.87 -8.80
N LEU A 134 15.29 -1.24 -9.70
CA LEU A 134 15.92 0.05 -9.40
C LEU A 134 14.88 1.13 -9.07
N ALA A 135 13.76 1.16 -9.80
CA ALA A 135 12.66 2.08 -9.51
C ALA A 135 12.02 1.81 -8.15
N LEU A 136 11.78 0.54 -7.81
CA LEU A 136 11.21 0.15 -6.51
C LEU A 136 12.16 0.50 -5.36
N ILE A 137 13.46 0.20 -5.49
CA ILE A 137 14.49 0.54 -4.50
C ILE A 137 14.53 2.05 -4.29
N ARG A 138 14.67 2.84 -5.36
CA ARG A 138 14.67 4.31 -5.25
C ARG A 138 13.37 4.84 -4.64
N CYS A 139 12.25 4.16 -4.83
CA CYS A 139 10.96 4.58 -4.27
C CYS A 139 10.81 4.23 -2.79
N CYS A 140 11.26 3.05 -2.37
CA CYS A 140 10.83 2.44 -1.11
C CYS A 140 11.97 2.08 -0.15
N ALA A 141 13.25 2.16 -0.56
CA ALA A 141 14.35 1.84 0.34
C ALA A 141 14.30 2.71 1.60
N ASP A 142 14.46 2.06 2.76
CA ASP A 142 14.54 2.77 4.02
C ASP A 142 15.87 3.57 4.12
N GLU A 143 15.93 4.49 5.08
CA GLU A 143 17.09 5.38 5.26
C GLU A 143 18.41 4.63 5.51
N ASN A 144 18.34 3.41 6.07
CA ASN A 144 19.51 2.58 6.36
C ASN A 144 19.82 1.56 5.26
N LEU A 145 19.03 1.51 4.17
CA LEU A 145 19.19 0.56 3.07
C LEU A 145 19.20 -0.92 3.53
N MET A 146 18.33 -1.26 4.47
CA MET A 146 18.17 -2.61 5.02
C MET A 146 17.01 -3.35 4.35
N TYR A 147 15.93 -2.64 4.00
CA TYR A 147 14.74 -3.21 3.36
C TYR A 147 14.03 -2.17 2.49
N LEU A 148 13.03 -2.62 1.75
CA LEU A 148 12.10 -1.75 1.01
C LEU A 148 10.81 -1.63 1.82
N ASP A 149 10.48 -0.43 2.25
CA ASP A 149 9.26 -0.14 2.98
C ASP A 149 8.01 -0.34 2.10
N SER A 150 6.86 -0.41 2.75
CA SER A 150 5.57 -0.60 2.09
C SER A 150 5.19 0.56 1.17
N LEU A 151 4.45 0.26 0.10
CA LEU A 151 3.90 1.30 -0.79
C LEU A 151 2.94 2.24 -0.06
N ASP A 152 2.23 1.76 0.96
CA ASP A 152 1.30 2.58 1.77
C ASP A 152 2.02 3.74 2.49
N ASN A 153 3.29 3.52 2.87
CA ASN A 153 4.11 4.54 3.50
C ASN A 153 4.62 5.60 2.51
N GLN A 154 4.58 5.33 1.20
CA GLN A 154 5.11 6.21 0.14
C GLN A 154 4.10 7.29 -0.31
N ARG A 155 3.60 8.11 0.63
CA ARG A 155 2.52 9.08 0.36
C ARG A 155 2.86 10.18 -0.66
N TYR A 156 4.13 10.58 -0.72
CA TYR A 156 4.58 11.71 -1.54
C TYR A 156 5.35 11.28 -2.80
N LYS A 157 5.72 10.00 -2.88
CA LYS A 157 6.56 9.45 -3.95
C LYS A 157 5.79 8.36 -4.69
N LYS A 158 5.57 8.56 -5.98
CA LYS A 158 4.84 7.60 -6.81
C LYS A 158 5.82 6.70 -7.55
N LEU A 159 5.75 5.39 -7.34
CA LEU A 159 6.55 4.41 -8.08
C LEU A 159 6.27 4.52 -9.58
N THR A 160 4.99 4.44 -9.96
CA THR A 160 4.50 4.69 -11.32
C THR A 160 3.35 5.71 -11.33
N PRO A 161 2.91 6.21 -12.50
CA PRO A 161 1.74 7.08 -12.57
C PRO A 161 0.42 6.38 -12.21
N ASN A 162 0.40 5.05 -12.09
CA ASN A 162 -0.82 4.26 -11.89
C ASN A 162 -0.61 3.19 -10.82
N TYR A 163 -1.41 3.25 -9.76
CA TYR A 163 -1.34 2.31 -8.65
C TYR A 163 -1.48 0.82 -9.06
N LYS A 164 -2.29 0.51 -10.07
CA LYS A 164 -2.40 -0.87 -10.59
C LYS A 164 -1.07 -1.33 -11.21
N PHE A 165 -0.31 -0.42 -11.80
CA PHE A 165 0.98 -0.74 -12.37
C PHE A 165 2.05 -0.93 -11.29
N ASP A 166 1.96 -0.21 -10.16
CA ASP A 166 2.81 -0.48 -8.99
C ASP A 166 2.66 -1.93 -8.51
N LEU A 167 1.42 -2.40 -8.40
CA LEU A 167 1.13 -3.78 -7.98
C LEU A 167 1.66 -4.84 -8.97
N LEU A 168 1.55 -4.59 -10.27
CA LEU A 168 2.09 -5.47 -11.30
C LEU A 168 3.62 -5.55 -11.24
N ILE A 169 4.30 -4.45 -10.93
CA ILE A 169 5.75 -4.44 -10.74
C ILE A 169 6.14 -5.32 -9.56
N ILE A 170 5.47 -5.15 -8.41
CA ILE A 170 5.74 -5.95 -7.21
C ILE A 170 5.49 -7.44 -7.49
N GLU A 171 4.34 -7.78 -8.07
CA GLU A 171 3.98 -9.16 -8.40
C GLU A 171 5.02 -9.80 -9.35
N GLN A 172 5.46 -9.06 -10.36
CA GLN A 172 6.50 -9.52 -11.29
C GLN A 172 7.83 -9.78 -10.59
N LEU A 173 8.32 -8.83 -9.77
CA LEU A 173 9.58 -8.98 -9.04
C LEU A 173 9.51 -10.12 -8.01
N TYR A 174 8.38 -10.26 -7.32
CA TYR A 174 8.17 -11.32 -6.33
C TYR A 174 8.15 -12.70 -6.99
N THR A 175 7.42 -12.84 -8.11
CA THR A 175 7.33 -14.07 -8.90
C THR A 175 8.68 -14.45 -9.49
N ALA A 176 9.47 -13.46 -9.92
CA ALA A 176 10.82 -13.66 -10.42
C ALA A 176 11.85 -14.02 -9.33
N GLY A 177 11.45 -14.07 -8.05
CA GLY A 177 12.35 -14.38 -6.93
C GLY A 177 13.32 -13.26 -6.58
N VAL A 178 13.12 -12.05 -7.10
CA VAL A 178 14.00 -10.89 -6.91
C VAL A 178 13.74 -10.21 -5.57
N ILE A 179 12.49 -10.26 -5.11
CA ILE A 179 12.09 -9.78 -3.79
C ILE A 179 11.37 -10.86 -3.00
N ALA A 180 11.42 -10.74 -1.67
CA ALA A 180 10.62 -11.53 -0.73
C ALA A 180 10.05 -10.66 0.37
N VAL A 181 9.01 -11.16 1.05
CA VAL A 181 8.44 -10.50 2.22
C VAL A 181 9.51 -10.40 3.31
N SER A 182 9.70 -9.21 3.85
CA SER A 182 10.64 -8.95 4.94
C SER A 182 9.98 -9.26 6.30
N SER A 183 10.77 -9.78 7.25
CA SER A 183 10.33 -10.05 8.63
C SER A 183 9.97 -8.79 9.42
N VAL A 184 10.39 -7.60 8.97
CA VAL A 184 9.98 -6.31 9.56
C VAL A 184 8.53 -5.93 9.24
N THR A 185 7.89 -6.65 8.31
CA THR A 185 6.49 -6.42 7.93
C THR A 185 5.57 -6.59 9.13
N ASN A 186 4.56 -5.72 9.24
CA ASN A 186 3.56 -5.87 10.29
C ASN A 186 2.71 -7.14 10.05
N LEU A 187 2.89 -8.13 10.94
CA LEU A 187 2.28 -9.46 10.85
C LEU A 187 0.74 -9.46 10.86
N LYS A 188 0.08 -8.35 11.24
CA LYS A 188 -1.38 -8.23 11.12
C LYS A 188 -1.87 -8.26 9.67
N TYR A 189 -1.00 -7.94 8.71
CA TYR A 189 -1.28 -7.95 7.28
C TYR A 189 -0.91 -9.28 6.61
N ILE A 190 -0.50 -10.27 7.41
CA ILE A 190 -0.05 -11.57 6.96
C ILE A 190 -0.95 -12.64 7.58
N SER A 191 -1.53 -13.46 6.73
CA SER A 191 -2.28 -14.66 7.14
C SER A 191 -1.56 -15.88 6.61
N VAL A 192 -1.19 -16.79 7.50
CA VAL A 192 -0.56 -18.06 7.15
C VAL A 192 -1.60 -19.17 7.25
N SER A 193 -1.77 -19.92 6.18
CA SER A 193 -2.47 -21.21 6.12
C SER A 193 -1.42 -22.30 5.91
N GLU A 194 -1.74 -23.56 6.22
CA GLU A 194 -0.82 -24.71 6.25
C GLU A 194 0.27 -24.69 5.17
N ASP A 195 -0.08 -24.36 3.91
CA ASP A 195 0.86 -24.29 2.79
C ASP A 195 1.04 -22.91 2.14
N TYR A 196 0.30 -21.86 2.57
CA TYR A 196 0.24 -20.59 1.85
C TYR A 196 0.25 -19.36 2.76
N ILE A 197 0.95 -18.31 2.32
CA ILE A 197 0.78 -16.97 2.88
C ILE A 197 -0.16 -16.15 2.00
N TYR A 198 -1.15 -15.53 2.63
CA TYR A 198 -1.97 -14.48 2.05
C TYR A 198 -1.53 -13.13 2.60
N PHE A 199 -1.26 -12.20 1.69
CA PHE A 199 -0.94 -10.83 2.03
C PHE A 199 -1.40 -9.88 0.93
N ASN A 200 -1.49 -8.61 1.28
CA ASN A 200 -1.74 -7.54 0.31
C ASN A 200 -0.47 -6.74 0.09
N ASN A 201 0.03 -6.76 -1.15
CA ASN A 201 1.30 -6.14 -1.58
C ASN A 201 1.47 -4.67 -1.16
N ILE A 202 0.38 -3.93 -0.94
CA ILE A 202 0.45 -2.50 -0.52
C ILE A 202 1.17 -2.34 0.82
N PHE A 203 0.92 -3.25 1.75
CA PHE A 203 1.30 -3.11 3.16
C PHE A 203 2.58 -3.88 3.51
N MET A 204 3.18 -4.55 2.53
CA MET A 204 4.34 -5.42 2.75
C MET A 204 5.64 -4.63 2.66
N CYS A 205 6.57 -4.93 3.55
CA CYS A 205 7.98 -4.58 3.39
C CYS A 205 8.68 -5.71 2.63
N TRP A 206 9.70 -5.37 1.84
CA TRP A 206 10.37 -6.31 0.96
C TRP A 206 11.88 -6.37 1.22
N GLU A 207 12.44 -7.58 1.19
CA GLU A 207 13.88 -7.81 1.03
C GLU A 207 14.21 -8.03 -0.43
N VAL A 208 15.38 -7.54 -0.85
CA VAL A 208 15.94 -7.78 -2.18
C VAL A 208 16.94 -8.92 -2.11
N ILE A 209 16.85 -9.87 -3.04
CA ILE A 209 17.58 -11.14 -2.95
C ILE A 209 18.45 -11.35 -4.19
N PHE A 210 19.76 -11.47 -3.98
CA PHE A 210 20.76 -11.80 -5.00
C PHE A 210 21.83 -12.73 -4.46
N LYS A 211 22.46 -13.52 -5.36
CA LYS A 211 23.56 -14.42 -4.99
C LYS A 211 24.80 -13.66 -4.53
N GLU A 212 25.07 -12.51 -5.14
CA GLU A 212 26.32 -11.79 -4.98
C GLU A 212 26.46 -11.12 -3.62
N THR A 213 25.34 -10.65 -3.04
CA THR A 213 25.36 -9.81 -1.84
C THR A 213 23.96 -9.66 -1.25
N ASN A 214 23.90 -9.50 0.08
CA ASN A 214 22.69 -9.09 0.80
C ASN A 214 22.66 -7.58 1.08
N SER A 215 23.70 -6.84 0.69
CA SER A 215 23.78 -5.39 0.88
C SER A 215 23.01 -4.67 -0.22
N LEU A 216 21.92 -3.99 0.16
CA LEU A 216 21.10 -3.21 -0.77
C LEU A 216 21.91 -2.10 -1.46
N SER A 217 22.85 -1.46 -0.76
CA SER A 217 23.74 -0.45 -1.36
C SER A 217 24.60 -1.04 -2.48
N THR A 218 25.18 -2.22 -2.26
CA THR A 218 25.96 -2.92 -3.30
C THR A 218 25.06 -3.32 -4.49
N ILE A 219 23.81 -3.74 -4.24
CA ILE A 219 22.84 -4.06 -5.29
C ILE A 219 22.51 -2.83 -6.11
N ILE A 220 22.32 -1.66 -5.47
CA ILE A 220 22.08 -0.39 -6.16
C ILE A 220 23.23 -0.08 -7.12
N ASP A 221 24.47 -0.13 -6.63
CA ASP A 221 25.67 0.17 -7.44
C ASP A 221 25.75 -0.76 -8.66
N LEU A 222 25.53 -2.06 -8.46
CA LEU A 222 25.56 -3.05 -9.55
C LEU A 222 24.43 -2.84 -10.57
N LEU A 223 23.22 -2.52 -10.12
CA LEU A 223 22.09 -2.21 -11.01
C LEU A 223 22.34 -0.94 -11.81
N GLU A 224 22.87 0.10 -11.17
CA GLU A 224 23.17 1.37 -11.82
C GLU A 224 24.28 1.20 -12.86
N LEU A 225 25.34 0.46 -12.53
CA LEU A 225 26.41 0.11 -13.49
C LEU A 225 25.86 -0.69 -14.67
N LYS A 226 25.00 -1.69 -14.42
CA LYS A 226 24.39 -2.50 -15.47
C LYS A 226 23.51 -1.65 -16.40
N LEU A 227 22.68 -0.77 -15.83
CA LEU A 227 21.73 0.06 -16.59
C LEU A 227 22.37 1.30 -17.23
N ALA A 228 23.58 1.70 -16.81
CA ALA A 228 24.38 2.73 -17.47
C ALA A 228 25.24 2.17 -18.63
N ASN A 229 25.37 0.86 -18.76
CA ASN A 229 26.19 0.23 -19.79
C ASN A 229 25.55 0.33 -21.19
N ILE A 230 26.19 1.08 -22.09
CA ILE A 230 25.69 1.33 -23.45
C ILE A 230 25.48 0.03 -24.25
N TYR A 231 26.38 -0.95 -24.13
CA TYR A 231 26.23 -2.21 -24.86
C TYR A 231 25.02 -3.01 -24.36
N TYR A 232 24.82 -3.05 -23.04
CA TYR A 232 23.64 -3.68 -22.44
C TYR A 232 22.35 -2.99 -22.90
N LEU A 233 22.33 -1.65 -22.97
CA LEU A 233 21.18 -0.90 -23.46
C LEU A 233 20.92 -1.14 -24.96
N GLN A 234 21.97 -1.29 -25.78
CA GLN A 234 21.83 -1.62 -27.20
C GLN A 234 21.22 -3.01 -27.40
N GLU A 235 21.72 -4.01 -26.68
CA GLU A 235 21.18 -5.38 -26.71
C GLU A 235 19.71 -5.42 -26.28
N ASN A 236 19.32 -4.55 -25.35
CA ASN A 236 17.97 -4.45 -24.80
C ASN A 236 17.15 -3.28 -25.38
N LYS A 237 17.56 -2.70 -26.51
CA LYS A 237 16.93 -1.49 -27.10
C LYS A 237 15.42 -1.66 -27.30
N LYS A 238 14.98 -2.84 -27.75
CA LYS A 238 13.55 -3.14 -27.96
C LYS A 238 12.77 -3.06 -26.64
N SER A 239 13.24 -3.74 -25.59
CA SER A 239 12.60 -3.74 -24.28
C SER A 239 12.61 -2.34 -23.64
N LEU A 240 13.68 -1.57 -23.82
CA LEU A 240 13.73 -0.16 -23.41
C LEU A 240 12.63 0.67 -24.09
N ILE A 241 12.50 0.58 -25.41
CA ILE A 241 11.46 1.29 -26.17
C ILE A 241 10.05 0.87 -25.73
N GLU A 242 9.81 -0.44 -25.55
CA GLU A 242 8.52 -0.97 -25.11
C GLU A 242 8.15 -0.47 -23.72
N LEU A 243 9.11 -0.46 -22.79
CA LEU A 243 8.90 0.02 -21.43
C LEU A 243 8.67 1.54 -21.39
N CYS A 244 9.42 2.32 -22.16
CA CYS A 244 9.19 3.76 -22.34
C CYS A 244 7.79 4.05 -22.91
N LYS A 245 7.34 3.31 -23.93
CA LYS A 245 5.98 3.43 -24.48
C LYS A 245 4.92 3.14 -23.43
N LYS A 246 5.10 2.06 -22.66
CA LYS A 246 4.19 1.67 -21.57
C LYS A 246 4.12 2.77 -20.50
N ASN A 247 5.26 3.30 -20.07
CA ASN A 247 5.30 4.42 -19.11
C ASN A 247 4.56 5.66 -19.65
N ASN A 248 4.87 6.08 -20.88
CA ASN A 248 4.25 7.28 -21.49
C ASN A 248 2.73 7.15 -21.65
N LEU A 249 2.24 5.94 -21.96
CA LEU A 249 0.82 5.65 -22.00
C LEU A 249 0.18 5.82 -20.61
N PHE A 250 0.80 5.31 -19.56
CA PHE A 250 0.28 5.46 -18.19
C PHE A 250 0.34 6.90 -17.67
N GLU A 251 1.37 7.68 -18.04
CA GLU A 251 1.41 9.13 -17.78
C GLU A 251 0.20 9.84 -18.42
N CYS A 252 -0.12 9.51 -19.67
CA CYS A 252 -1.29 10.06 -20.37
C CYS A 252 -2.62 9.61 -19.75
N PHE A 253 -2.73 8.37 -19.28
CA PHE A 253 -3.92 7.91 -18.55
C PHE A 253 -4.10 8.62 -17.22
N PHE A 254 -3.01 8.81 -16.47
CA PHE A 254 -3.05 9.53 -15.22
C PHE A 254 -3.53 10.98 -15.44
N TYR A 255 -2.96 11.66 -16.44
CA TYR A 255 -3.37 13.01 -16.79
C TYR A 255 -4.80 13.11 -17.33
N LEU A 256 -5.23 12.16 -18.17
CA LEU A 256 -6.62 12.11 -18.66
C LEU A 256 -7.61 11.95 -17.51
N ASN A 257 -7.38 11.00 -16.59
CA ASN A 257 -8.27 10.82 -15.45
C ASN A 257 -8.35 12.10 -14.60
N TYR A 258 -7.20 12.73 -14.33
CA TYR A 258 -7.16 14.01 -13.62
C TYR A 258 -8.02 15.07 -14.32
N GLU A 259 -7.82 15.31 -15.62
CA GLU A 259 -8.60 16.33 -16.35
C GLU A 259 -10.10 15.99 -16.38
N MET A 260 -10.45 14.71 -16.54
CA MET A 260 -11.85 14.28 -16.51
C MET A 260 -12.48 14.52 -15.14
N ASP A 261 -11.76 14.24 -14.05
CA ASP A 261 -12.22 14.45 -12.67
C ASP A 261 -12.40 15.93 -12.34
N GLU A 262 -11.49 16.80 -12.78
CA GLU A 262 -11.60 18.27 -12.58
C GLU A 262 -12.90 18.84 -13.19
N TYR A 263 -13.34 18.31 -14.33
CA TYR A 263 -14.62 18.66 -14.96
C TYR A 263 -15.79 17.77 -14.50
N ASN A 264 -15.57 16.97 -13.45
CA ASN A 264 -16.54 16.09 -12.81
C ASN A 264 -17.12 15.00 -13.74
N PHE A 265 -16.39 14.57 -14.77
CA PHE A 265 -16.75 13.45 -15.65
C PHE A 265 -16.52 12.09 -14.98
N THR A 266 -17.06 11.89 -13.77
CA THR A 266 -16.81 10.74 -12.89
C THR A 266 -17.25 9.39 -13.44
N SER A 267 -18.12 9.37 -14.45
CA SER A 267 -18.55 8.14 -15.12
C SER A 267 -17.59 7.66 -16.21
N PHE A 268 -16.55 8.44 -16.53
CA PHE A 268 -15.60 8.07 -17.56
C PHE A 268 -14.69 6.94 -17.09
N GLN A 269 -14.46 5.98 -17.97
CA GLN A 269 -13.53 4.88 -17.73
C GLN A 269 -12.65 4.68 -18.95
N ILE A 270 -11.36 4.49 -18.71
CA ILE A 270 -10.39 4.19 -19.77
C ILE A 270 -10.63 2.75 -20.24
N GLY A 271 -11.13 2.62 -21.46
CA GLY A 271 -11.27 1.34 -22.16
C GLY A 271 -10.32 1.20 -23.34
N GLU A 272 -10.42 0.07 -24.05
CA GLU A 272 -9.54 -0.29 -25.18
C GLU A 272 -9.48 0.78 -26.27
N LYS A 273 -10.61 1.44 -26.56
CA LYS A 273 -10.68 2.52 -27.55
C LYS A 273 -9.81 3.73 -27.15
N THR A 274 -9.88 4.13 -25.88
CA THR A 274 -9.06 5.21 -25.32
C THR A 274 -7.58 4.84 -25.39
N THR A 275 -7.25 3.60 -25.01
CA THR A 275 -5.89 3.06 -25.11
C THR A 275 -5.34 3.14 -26.52
N LYS A 276 -6.07 2.63 -27.52
CA LYS A 276 -5.66 2.67 -28.93
C LYS A 276 -5.44 4.09 -29.43
N ASN A 277 -6.34 5.02 -29.10
CA ASN A 277 -6.21 6.41 -29.53
C ASN A 277 -4.99 7.10 -28.91
N ILE A 278 -4.75 6.94 -27.60
CA ILE A 278 -3.56 7.55 -26.96
C ILE A 278 -2.27 6.92 -27.47
N THR A 279 -2.22 5.59 -27.63
CA THR A 279 -1.07 4.91 -28.24
C THR A 279 -0.77 5.46 -29.63
N TYR A 280 -1.80 5.61 -30.49
CA TYR A 280 -1.66 6.20 -31.82
C TYR A 280 -1.06 7.62 -31.78
N LEU A 281 -1.50 8.46 -30.82
CA LEU A 281 -0.92 9.80 -30.65
C LEU A 281 0.56 9.74 -30.25
N LEU A 282 0.91 8.86 -29.29
CA LEU A 282 2.27 8.70 -28.78
C LEU A 282 3.27 8.12 -29.81
N GLU A 283 2.81 7.57 -30.93
CA GLU A 283 3.69 7.15 -32.02
C GLU A 283 4.37 8.31 -32.76
N LYS A 284 3.80 9.52 -32.63
CA LYS A 284 4.19 10.71 -33.39
C LYS A 284 4.41 11.94 -32.50
N LEU A 285 3.74 12.00 -31.36
CA LEU A 285 3.75 13.16 -30.46
C LEU A 285 4.53 12.86 -29.18
N SER A 286 5.03 13.91 -28.54
CA SER A 286 5.56 13.84 -27.17
C SER A 286 4.45 13.78 -26.13
N VAL A 287 4.76 13.33 -24.91
CA VAL A 287 3.77 13.23 -23.81
C VAL A 287 3.14 14.60 -23.54
N GLY A 288 3.92 15.67 -23.53
CA GLY A 288 3.42 17.05 -23.34
C GLY A 288 2.46 17.50 -24.44
N GLN A 289 2.66 17.05 -25.68
CA GLN A 289 1.72 17.33 -26.78
C GLN A 289 0.42 16.53 -26.64
N VAL A 290 0.50 15.28 -26.18
CA VAL A 290 -0.69 14.48 -25.86
C VAL A 290 -1.45 15.08 -24.68
N PHE A 291 -0.76 15.60 -23.65
CA PHE A 291 -1.39 16.35 -22.57
C PHE A 291 -2.13 17.58 -23.08
N TYR A 292 -1.53 18.33 -24.00
CA TYR A 292 -2.24 19.45 -24.64
C TYR A 292 -3.53 18.99 -25.32
N ILE A 293 -3.45 17.90 -26.09
CA ILE A 293 -4.60 17.32 -26.79
C ILE A 293 -5.71 16.91 -25.81
N ILE A 294 -5.35 16.14 -24.78
CA ILE A 294 -6.27 15.68 -23.73
C ILE A 294 -7.01 16.89 -23.16
N SER A 295 -6.29 17.83 -22.57
CA SER A 295 -6.90 18.95 -21.85
C SER A 295 -7.80 19.80 -22.75
N LYS A 296 -7.35 20.11 -23.97
CA LYS A 296 -8.15 20.87 -24.91
C LYS A 296 -9.47 20.15 -25.25
N THR A 297 -9.42 18.84 -25.48
CA THR A 297 -10.62 18.06 -25.79
C THR A 297 -11.55 17.89 -24.60
N VAL A 298 -11.03 17.76 -23.37
CA VAL A 298 -11.85 17.73 -22.15
C VAL A 298 -12.55 19.08 -21.95
N THR A 299 -11.83 20.20 -22.06
CA THR A 299 -12.42 21.55 -21.96
C THR A 299 -13.49 21.76 -23.03
N ASP A 300 -13.23 21.39 -24.28
CA ASP A 300 -14.21 21.56 -25.37
C ASP A 300 -15.47 20.71 -25.14
N ALA A 301 -15.32 19.47 -24.63
CA ALA A 301 -16.45 18.61 -24.28
C ALA A 301 -17.28 19.19 -23.12
N PHE A 302 -16.62 19.75 -22.09
CA PHE A 302 -17.29 20.43 -20.99
C PHE A 302 -18.06 21.68 -21.45
N LEU A 303 -17.44 22.50 -22.29
CA LEU A 303 -18.11 23.67 -22.89
C LEU A 303 -19.30 23.27 -23.76
N TYR A 304 -19.19 22.16 -24.51
CA TYR A 304 -20.28 21.64 -25.32
C TYR A 304 -21.47 21.16 -24.46
N HIS A 305 -21.20 20.51 -23.34
CA HIS A 305 -22.24 20.10 -22.38
C HIS A 305 -22.95 21.30 -21.72
N GLN A 306 -22.23 22.39 -21.43
CA GLN A 306 -22.83 23.57 -20.79
C GLN A 306 -23.72 24.42 -21.72
N LYS A 307 -23.65 24.22 -23.05
CA LYS A 307 -24.48 24.99 -23.99
C LYS A 307 -25.94 24.63 -23.82
N LYS A 308 -26.78 25.62 -23.49
CA LYS A 308 -28.25 25.47 -23.33
C LYS A 308 -28.94 24.86 -24.55
N SER A 309 -28.40 25.04 -25.76
CA SER A 309 -28.94 24.49 -27.00
C SER A 309 -28.65 22.99 -27.17
N THR A 310 -27.74 22.42 -26.38
CA THR A 310 -27.25 21.06 -26.55
C THR A 310 -27.74 20.19 -25.39
N LYS A 311 -28.74 19.32 -25.65
CA LYS A 311 -29.30 18.40 -24.63
C LYS A 311 -28.48 17.13 -24.43
N ILE A 312 -27.15 17.21 -24.46
CA ILE A 312 -26.31 16.03 -24.21
C ILE A 312 -26.09 15.84 -22.72
N ASN A 313 -26.19 14.59 -22.26
CA ASN A 313 -25.87 14.28 -20.88
C ASN A 313 -24.34 14.25 -20.67
N LYS A 314 -23.96 14.28 -19.39
CA LYS A 314 -22.55 14.35 -18.98
C LYS A 314 -21.71 13.15 -19.43
N GLY A 315 -22.30 11.95 -19.44
CA GLY A 315 -21.63 10.73 -19.92
C GLY A 315 -21.38 10.76 -21.43
N GLN A 316 -22.32 11.27 -22.22
CA GLN A 316 -22.15 11.48 -23.67
C GLN A 316 -21.05 12.50 -23.96
N ALA A 317 -20.99 13.60 -23.19
CA ALA A 317 -19.91 14.58 -23.29
C ALA A 317 -18.55 13.92 -22.98
N ALA A 318 -18.46 13.17 -21.88
CA ALA A 318 -17.25 12.47 -21.48
C ALA A 318 -16.76 11.48 -22.55
N ASN A 319 -17.65 10.67 -23.13
CA ASN A 319 -17.29 9.72 -24.18
C ASN A 319 -16.84 10.40 -25.48
N SER A 320 -17.30 11.62 -25.76
CA SER A 320 -16.91 12.37 -26.96
C SER A 320 -15.44 12.79 -26.98
N VAL A 321 -14.82 12.92 -25.79
CA VAL A 321 -13.41 13.29 -25.62
C VAL A 321 -12.51 12.33 -26.39
N VAL A 322 -12.77 11.02 -26.31
CA VAL A 322 -11.93 9.97 -26.90
C VAL A 322 -11.79 10.13 -28.41
N ASP A 323 -12.90 10.36 -29.11
CA ASP A 323 -12.87 10.58 -30.56
C ASP A 323 -12.39 11.98 -30.92
N ALA A 324 -12.64 12.97 -30.06
CA ALA A 324 -12.17 14.34 -30.28
C ALA A 324 -10.64 14.43 -30.26
N MET A 325 -9.96 13.64 -29.42
CA MET A 325 -8.49 13.57 -29.40
C MET A 325 -7.92 13.18 -30.77
N LYS A 326 -8.44 12.09 -31.35
CA LYS A 326 -7.99 11.60 -32.66
C LYS A 326 -8.31 12.59 -33.78
N ARG A 327 -9.56 13.08 -33.86
CA ARG A 327 -9.97 14.08 -34.87
C ARG A 327 -9.14 15.36 -34.79
N MET A 328 -8.80 15.80 -33.57
CA MET A 328 -7.97 16.98 -33.39
C MET A 328 -6.57 16.74 -33.94
N HIS A 329 -5.95 15.59 -33.66
CA HIS A 329 -4.64 15.27 -34.23
C HIS A 329 -4.67 15.18 -35.77
N GLU A 330 -5.67 14.51 -36.36
CA GLU A 330 -5.85 14.42 -37.81
C GLU A 330 -5.98 15.80 -38.46
N ARG A 331 -6.73 16.73 -37.82
CA ARG A 331 -6.81 18.12 -38.27
C ARG A 331 -5.46 18.84 -38.20
N TYR A 332 -4.69 18.64 -37.14
CA TYR A 332 -3.36 19.23 -37.02
C TYR A 332 -2.44 18.72 -38.14
N LEU A 333 -2.43 17.40 -38.39
CA LEU A 333 -1.68 16.80 -39.50
C LEU A 333 -2.10 17.36 -40.86
N ALA A 334 -3.41 17.44 -41.15
CA ALA A 334 -3.93 17.93 -42.43
C ALA A 334 -3.55 19.39 -42.73
N ASN A 335 -3.33 20.19 -41.69
CA ASN A 335 -2.95 21.61 -41.82
C ASN A 335 -1.45 21.85 -41.61
N GLY A 336 -0.64 20.81 -41.40
CA GLY A 336 0.78 20.93 -41.10
C GLY A 336 1.08 21.60 -39.75
N TRP A 337 0.15 21.55 -38.79
CA TRP A 337 0.31 22.13 -37.47
C TRP A 337 0.93 21.15 -36.47
N SER A 338 1.74 21.68 -35.56
CA SER A 338 2.27 20.93 -34.41
C SER A 338 1.51 21.32 -33.13
N PRO A 339 1.00 20.35 -32.34
CA PRO A 339 0.41 20.66 -31.05
C PRO A 339 1.44 21.33 -30.13
N TYR A 340 0.97 22.28 -29.31
CA TYR A 340 1.77 22.83 -28.22
C TYR A 340 2.15 21.71 -27.25
N SER A 341 3.40 21.71 -26.78
CA SER A 341 3.85 20.74 -25.76
C SER A 341 3.64 21.34 -24.36
N LYS A 342 2.69 20.78 -23.60
CA LYS A 342 2.46 21.20 -22.21
C LYS A 342 3.61 20.73 -21.32
N TYR A 343 3.97 21.57 -20.35
CA TYR A 343 4.81 21.17 -19.21
C TYR A 343 4.09 20.16 -18.33
N ARG A 344 4.86 19.39 -17.55
CA ARG A 344 4.34 18.48 -16.55
C ARG A 344 3.56 19.27 -15.47
N PRO A 345 2.27 19.00 -15.27
CA PRO A 345 1.49 19.67 -14.24
C PRO A 345 1.95 19.26 -12.83
N ARG A 346 1.84 20.17 -11.85
CA ARG A 346 2.23 19.90 -10.45
C ARG A 346 1.43 18.74 -9.81
N HIS A 347 0.17 18.56 -10.21
CA HIS A 347 -0.69 17.47 -9.74
C HIS A 347 -0.39 16.12 -10.42
N CYS A 348 0.42 16.12 -11.49
CA CYS A 348 0.95 14.93 -12.16
C CYS A 348 2.47 14.87 -12.04
N PRO A 349 3.02 14.72 -10.81
CA PRO A 349 4.46 14.68 -10.60
C PRO A 349 5.07 13.48 -11.33
N GLN A 350 6.36 13.60 -11.65
CA GLN A 350 7.10 12.54 -12.31
C GLN A 350 7.21 11.33 -11.38
N SER A 351 6.86 10.15 -11.90
CA SER A 351 7.02 8.91 -11.17
C SER A 351 8.49 8.47 -11.09
N VAL A 352 8.83 7.64 -10.12
CA VAL A 352 10.20 7.11 -9.95
C VAL A 352 10.60 6.25 -11.15
N LEU A 353 9.67 5.45 -11.70
CA LEU A 353 9.91 4.68 -12.93
C LEU A 353 10.26 5.61 -14.11
N CYS A 354 9.53 6.72 -14.25
CA CYS A 354 9.82 7.71 -15.29
C CYS A 354 11.19 8.37 -15.08
N GLN A 355 11.60 8.63 -13.83
CA GLN A 355 12.95 9.13 -13.53
C GLN A 355 14.03 8.11 -13.92
N VAL A 356 13.85 6.83 -13.58
CA VAL A 356 14.80 5.77 -13.96
C VAL A 356 14.93 5.66 -15.48
N LEU A 357 13.81 5.61 -16.20
CA LEU A 357 13.82 5.48 -17.65
C LEU A 357 14.38 6.70 -18.37
N PHE A 358 13.85 7.88 -18.07
CA PHE A 358 14.13 9.07 -18.89
C PHE A 358 15.31 9.88 -18.36
N VAL A 359 15.45 10.03 -17.04
CA VAL A 359 16.51 10.86 -16.46
C VAL A 359 17.78 10.07 -16.24
N PHE A 360 17.69 8.83 -15.75
CA PHE A 360 18.88 8.03 -15.45
C PHE A 360 19.38 7.27 -16.69
N ILE A 361 18.54 6.45 -17.32
CA ILE A 361 18.95 5.62 -18.46
C ILE A 361 19.09 6.46 -19.73
N LEU A 362 18.08 7.27 -20.05
CA LEU A 362 18.06 8.08 -21.28
C LEU A 362 18.62 9.51 -21.11
N GLN A 363 19.04 9.89 -19.90
CA GLN A 363 19.65 11.19 -19.61
C GLN A 363 18.94 12.42 -20.23
N THR A 364 17.60 12.38 -20.31
CA THR A 364 16.82 13.51 -20.77
C THR A 364 16.65 14.53 -19.65
N ASP A 365 16.71 15.81 -20.01
CA ASP A 365 16.54 16.96 -19.13
C ASP A 365 15.06 17.23 -18.78
N ASP A 366 14.15 16.73 -19.61
CA ASP A 366 12.71 16.97 -19.53
C ASP A 366 11.90 15.81 -18.94
N GLY A 367 12.55 14.70 -18.57
CA GLY A 367 11.88 13.49 -18.09
C GLY A 367 10.93 12.85 -19.11
N GLY A 368 11.21 12.99 -20.42
CA GLY A 368 10.46 12.39 -21.52
C GLY A 368 9.18 13.14 -21.92
N ILE A 369 9.04 14.41 -21.51
CA ILE A 369 7.82 15.19 -21.70
C ILE A 369 7.75 15.90 -23.06
N HIS A 370 8.82 16.58 -23.46
CA HIS A 370 8.80 17.49 -24.61
C HIS A 370 9.27 16.81 -25.90
N LYS A 371 10.19 15.86 -25.80
CA LYS A 371 10.68 15.07 -26.93
C LYS A 371 9.88 13.77 -27.08
N SER A 372 9.53 13.41 -28.32
CA SER A 372 8.94 12.10 -28.63
C SER A 372 9.99 10.99 -28.54
N LEU A 373 9.57 9.73 -28.37
CA LEU A 373 10.52 8.61 -28.27
C LEU A 373 11.42 8.47 -29.50
N LYS A 374 10.93 8.80 -30.70
CA LYS A 374 11.72 8.79 -31.93
C LYS A 374 12.80 9.88 -31.97
N GLN A 375 12.59 10.96 -31.23
CA GLN A 375 13.58 12.04 -31.10
C GLN A 375 14.60 11.74 -29.99
N ILE A 376 14.25 10.88 -29.03
CA ILE A 376 15.12 10.48 -27.92
C ILE A 376 15.97 9.27 -28.31
N ILE A 377 15.37 8.26 -28.93
CA ILE A 377 16.02 7.00 -29.31
C ILE A 377 16.01 6.93 -30.84
N THR A 378 17.18 7.14 -31.45
CA THR A 378 17.34 7.09 -32.91
C THR A 378 17.62 5.65 -33.40
N ASP A 379 17.31 5.41 -34.68
CA ASP A 379 17.51 4.12 -35.34
C ASP A 379 18.87 3.97 -36.04
N ASP A 380 19.80 4.90 -35.81
CA ASP A 380 21.12 4.82 -36.43
C ASP A 380 21.99 3.72 -35.78
N ASP A 381 22.65 2.92 -36.62
CA ASP A 381 23.50 1.75 -36.30
C ASP A 381 24.72 2.04 -35.41
N LYS A 382 24.81 3.23 -34.80
CA LYS A 382 25.95 3.70 -34.00
C LYS A 382 25.67 3.79 -32.49
N GLY A 383 24.52 3.30 -32.04
CA GLY A 383 24.15 3.21 -30.63
C GLY A 383 23.10 4.22 -30.19
N ILE A 384 22.58 4.02 -28.97
CA ILE A 384 21.65 4.95 -28.33
C ILE A 384 22.40 6.27 -28.07
N PHE A 385 22.31 7.21 -29.01
CA PHE A 385 22.70 8.58 -28.74
C PHE A 385 21.65 9.20 -27.83
N LEU A 386 21.98 9.32 -26.56
CA LEU A 386 21.36 10.31 -25.71
C LEU A 386 21.82 11.63 -26.29
N ASN A 387 20.95 12.30 -27.06
CA ASN A 387 21.26 13.63 -27.61
C ASN A 387 21.58 14.54 -26.42
N HIS A 388 22.88 14.77 -26.18
CA HIS A 388 23.38 15.78 -25.25
C HIS A 388 22.95 17.18 -25.68
#